data_AF-A0A5B7DKE2-F1
#
_entry.id   AF-A0A5B7DKE2-F1
#
_cell.length_a   1.000
_cell.length_b   1.000
_cell.length_c   1.000
_cell.angle_alpha   90.00
_cell.angle_beta   90.00
_cell.angle_gamma   90.00
#
_symmetry.space_group_name_H-M   'P 1'
#
loop_
_entity.id
_entity.type
_entity.pdbx_description
1 polymer ?
#
loop_
_entity_poly.entity_id
_entity_poly.type
_entity_poly.pdbx_seq_one_letter_code
_entity_poly.pdbx_strand_id
1 'polypeptide(L)'
;MFLSLSGKMAITACMHLVWVFTGELFSTKHRMRIIGEASMVARVGSIMVPYINDLLGRVYPWAPGVMLSVAVTISSSLVWILPETANRKLTQNENEVIEPKTRSHTNENGSVIEEPII
;
A
#
# COMPACT_ATOMS: atom_id res chain seq x y z
N MET A 1 10.98 -17.21 26.15
CA MET A 1 9.90 -16.25 26.40
C MET A 1 10.22 -14.85 25.86
N PHE A 2 11.34 -14.23 26.26
CA PHE A 2 11.72 -12.91 25.75
C PHE A 2 11.89 -12.84 24.22
N LEU A 3 12.51 -13.86 23.60
CA LEU A 3 12.65 -13.93 22.14
C LEU A 3 11.31 -13.94 21.41
N SER A 4 10.35 -14.75 21.88
CA SER A 4 9.00 -14.85 21.32
C SER A 4 8.22 -13.53 21.43
N LEU A 5 8.43 -12.81 22.54
CA LEU A 5 7.79 -11.52 22.79
C LEU A 5 8.37 -10.42 21.88
N SER A 6 9.70 -10.44 21.68
CA SER A 6 10.38 -9.47 20.81
C SER A 6 9.87 -9.52 19.37
N GLY A 7 9.65 -10.73 18.82
CA GLY A 7 9.09 -10.88 17.48
C GLY A 7 7.66 -10.36 17.34
N LYS A 8 6.79 -10.66 18.32
CA LYS A 8 5.41 -10.15 18.33
C LYS A 8 5.33 -8.62 18.42
N MET A 9 6.20 -8.02 19.24
CA MET A 9 6.30 -6.57 19.38
C MET A 9 6.80 -5.92 18.08
N ALA A 10 7.82 -6.51 17.44
CA ALA A 10 8.39 -5.99 16.20
C ALA A 10 7.36 -5.95 15.05
N ILE A 11 6.56 -7.02 14.88
CA ILE A 11 5.52 -7.07 13.84
C ILE A 11 4.45 -5.99 14.09
N THR A 12 4.02 -5.83 15.35
CA THR A 12 3.05 -4.80 15.74
C THR A 12 3.57 -3.39 15.48
N ALA A 13 4.81 -3.12 15.87
CA ALA A 13 5.46 -1.82 15.66
C ALA A 13 5.60 -1.50 14.17
N CYS A 14 6.02 -2.48 13.35
CA CYS A 14 6.16 -2.33 11.91
C CYS A 14 4.81 -2.01 11.25
N MET A 15 3.74 -2.74 11.62
CA MET A 15 2.40 -2.43 11.17
C MET A 15 2.01 -0.99 11.54
N HIS A 16 2.21 -0.57 12.78
CA HIS A 16 1.90 0.78 13.23
C HIS A 16 2.66 1.87 12.44
N LEU A 17 3.94 1.65 12.15
CA LEU A 17 4.75 2.57 11.34
C LEU A 17 4.19 2.75 9.93
N VAL A 18 3.76 1.68 9.28
CA VAL A 18 3.15 1.76 7.93
C VAL A 18 1.87 2.60 7.97
N TRP A 19 1.04 2.45 9.01
CA TRP A 19 -0.17 3.26 9.19
C TRP A 19 0.14 4.74 9.38
N VAL A 20 1.13 5.06 10.23
CA VAL A 20 1.55 6.45 10.46
C VAL A 20 2.17 7.04 9.20
N PHE A 21 3.05 6.31 8.52
CA PHE A 21 3.71 6.76 7.29
C PHE A 21 2.71 7.02 6.15
N THR A 22 1.67 6.18 6.06
CA THR A 22 0.54 6.42 5.14
C THR A 22 -0.26 7.67 5.54
N GLY A 23 -0.38 7.97 6.83
CA GLY A 23 -0.93 9.22 7.31
C GLY A 23 -0.10 10.43 6.86
N GLU A 24 1.21 10.38 7.03
CA GLU A 24 2.10 11.50 6.73
C GLU A 24 2.25 11.78 5.22
N LEU A 25 2.29 10.74 4.37
CA LEU A 25 2.49 10.93 2.92
C LEU A 25 1.24 11.27 2.13
N PHE A 26 0.05 10.86 2.57
CA PHE A 26 -1.16 10.94 1.73
C PHE A 26 -2.15 11.99 2.24
N SER A 27 -2.63 12.86 1.34
CA SER A 27 -3.77 13.75 1.57
C SER A 27 -5.06 12.94 1.85
N THR A 28 -5.94 13.48 2.70
CA THR A 28 -7.15 12.84 3.26
C THR A 28 -8.02 12.11 2.23
N LYS A 29 -8.02 12.55 0.97
CA LYS A 29 -8.78 11.93 -0.14
C LYS A 29 -8.31 10.52 -0.50
N HIS A 30 -7.03 10.21 -0.33
CA HIS A 30 -6.43 8.93 -0.76
C HIS A 30 -6.18 7.94 0.38
N ARG A 31 -6.17 8.42 1.63
CA ARG A 31 -5.88 7.59 2.82
C ARG A 31 -6.78 6.36 2.91
N MET A 32 -8.11 6.54 2.81
CA MET A 32 -9.08 5.44 2.95
C MET A 32 -8.96 4.39 1.84
N ARG A 33 -8.60 4.80 0.62
CA ARG A 33 -8.46 3.89 -0.52
C ARG A 33 -7.25 2.98 -0.34
N ILE A 34 -6.08 3.53 -0.06
CA ILE A 34 -4.83 2.77 0.07
C ILE A 34 -4.89 1.79 1.24
N ILE A 35 -5.46 2.24 2.36
CA ILE A 35 -5.69 1.39 3.53
C ILE A 35 -6.61 0.20 3.21
N GLY A 36 -7.67 0.44 2.41
CA GLY A 36 -8.58 -0.61 1.96
C GLY A 36 -7.89 -1.65 1.07
N GLU A 37 -7.14 -1.19 0.08
CA GLU A 37 -6.35 -2.06 -0.83
C GLU A 37 -5.30 -2.88 -0.06
N ALA A 38 -4.54 -2.25 0.84
CA ALA A 38 -3.55 -2.93 1.68
C ALA A 38 -4.19 -4.02 2.56
N SER A 39 -5.39 -3.74 3.09
CA SER A 39 -6.16 -4.70 3.87
C SER A 39 -6.63 -5.89 3.03
N MET A 40 -7.06 -5.66 1.78
CA MET A 40 -7.42 -6.74 0.86
C MET A 40 -6.23 -7.65 0.56
N VAL A 41 -5.06 -7.06 0.26
CA VAL A 41 -3.82 -7.83 0.00
C VAL A 41 -3.42 -8.67 1.23
N ALA A 42 -3.51 -8.10 2.43
CA ALA A 42 -3.22 -8.84 3.67
C ALA A 42 -4.18 -10.04 3.88
N ARG A 43 -5.46 -9.89 3.51
CA ARG A 43 -6.46 -10.97 3.58
C ARG A 43 -6.21 -12.07 2.55
N VAL A 44 -5.88 -11.70 1.32
CA VAL A 44 -5.51 -12.66 0.27
C VAL A 44 -4.28 -13.46 0.72
N GLY A 45 -3.25 -12.80 1.25
CA GLY A 45 -2.07 -13.48 1.80
C GLY A 45 -2.44 -14.46 2.92
N SER A 46 -3.32 -14.06 3.83
CA SER A 46 -3.78 -14.93 4.93
C SER A 46 -4.56 -16.16 4.46
N ILE A 47 -5.31 -16.05 3.36
CA ILE A 47 -6.05 -17.19 2.76
C ILE A 47 -5.09 -18.12 2.00
N MET A 48 -4.07 -17.58 1.35
CA MET A 48 -3.08 -18.36 0.58
C MET A 48 -2.13 -19.17 1.48
N VAL A 49 -1.77 -18.67 2.65
CA VAL A 49 -0.85 -19.34 3.59
C VAL A 49 -1.27 -20.78 3.97
N PRO A 50 -2.50 -21.06 4.44
CA PRO A 50 -2.90 -22.42 4.78
C PRO A 50 -2.94 -23.34 3.56
N TYR A 51 -3.23 -22.82 2.36
CA TYR A 51 -3.20 -23.61 1.13
C TYR A 51 -1.78 -24.07 0.79
N ILE A 52 -0.79 -23.17 0.91
CA ILE A 52 0.62 -23.51 0.75
C ILE A 52 1.06 -24.57 1.78
N ASN A 53 0.57 -24.45 3.02
CA ASN A 53 0.89 -25.41 4.07
C ASN A 53 0.24 -26.79 3.83
N ASP A 54 -1.01 -26.85 3.37
CA ASP A 54 -1.71 -28.13 3.16
C ASP A 54 -1.18 -28.91 1.94
N LEU A 55 -0.85 -28.20 0.86
CA LEU A 55 -0.29 -28.81 -0.35
C LEU A 55 1.17 -29.24 -0.16
N LEU A 56 1.99 -28.36 0.42
CA LEU A 56 3.45 -28.55 0.47
C LEU A 56 3.92 -29.16 1.79
N GLY A 57 3.22 -28.90 2.89
CA GLY A 57 3.57 -29.41 4.22
C GLY A 57 3.41 -30.92 4.38
N ARG A 58 2.57 -31.58 3.56
CA ARG A 58 2.48 -33.06 3.54
C ARG A 58 3.71 -33.73 2.94
N VAL A 59 4.41 -33.05 2.02
CA VAL A 59 5.58 -33.61 1.31
C VAL A 59 6.88 -33.10 1.94
N TYR A 60 6.96 -31.81 2.26
CA TYR A 60 8.15 -31.16 2.83
C TYR A 60 7.75 -30.23 4.00
N PRO A 61 7.96 -30.64 5.26
CA PRO A 61 7.56 -29.87 6.44
C PRO A 61 8.22 -28.50 6.57
N TRP A 62 9.43 -28.33 6.00
CA TRP A 62 10.21 -27.10 6.08
C TRP A 62 9.91 -26.12 4.94
N ALA A 63 9.29 -26.58 3.84
CA ALA A 63 9.10 -25.77 2.64
C ALA A 63 8.18 -24.54 2.86
N PRO A 64 7.02 -24.64 3.55
CA PRO A 64 6.13 -23.48 3.75
C PRO A 64 6.81 -22.33 4.49
N GLY A 65 7.61 -22.63 5.52
CA GLY A 65 8.32 -21.62 6.30
C GLY A 65 9.36 -20.86 5.50
N VAL A 66 10.10 -21.56 4.62
CA VAL A 66 11.10 -20.94 3.75
C VAL A 66 10.45 -20.04 2.71
N MET A 67 9.36 -20.47 2.07
CA MET A 67 8.67 -19.65 1.07
C MET A 67 8.13 -18.33 1.65
N LEU A 68 7.53 -18.39 2.83
CA LEU A 68 7.04 -17.18 3.51
C LEU A 68 8.19 -16.24 3.89
N SER A 69 9.30 -16.79 4.35
CA SER A 69 10.48 -15.99 4.70
C SER A 69 11.07 -15.29 3.48
N VAL A 70 11.20 -15.99 2.34
CA VAL A 70 11.68 -15.40 1.08
C VAL A 70 10.76 -14.27 0.61
N ALA A 71 9.44 -14.46 0.70
CA ALA A 71 8.48 -13.40 0.34
C ALA A 71 8.64 -12.14 1.21
N VAL A 72 8.84 -12.30 2.52
CA VAL A 72 9.10 -11.18 3.44
C VAL A 72 10.45 -10.52 3.15
N THR A 73 11.49 -11.30 2.85
CA THR A 73 12.81 -10.77 2.48
C THR A 73 12.75 -9.94 1.20
N ILE A 74 11.99 -10.38 0.19
CA ILE A 74 11.79 -9.62 -1.06
C ILE A 74 11.05 -8.31 -0.76
N SER A 75 9.97 -8.36 0.02
CA SER A 75 9.22 -7.16 0.43
C SER A 75 10.11 -6.17 1.21
N SER A 76 10.88 -6.66 2.17
CA SER A 76 11.81 -5.84 2.95
C SER A 76 12.93 -5.24 2.08
N SER A 77 13.44 -6.00 1.10
CA SER A 77 14.45 -5.48 0.16
C SER A 77 13.86 -4.40 -0.74
N LEU A 78 12.60 -4.54 -1.13
CA LEU A 78 11.90 -3.53 -1.93
C LEU A 78 11.69 -2.23 -1.15
N VAL A 79 11.44 -2.32 0.17
CA VAL A 79 11.40 -1.14 1.06
C VAL A 79 12.75 -0.42 1.09
N TRP A 80 13.86 -1.15 0.98
CA TRP A 80 15.19 -0.53 0.94
C TRP A 80 15.49 0.15 -0.41
N ILE A 81 14.83 -0.31 -1.48
CA ILE A 81 14.86 0.31 -2.82
C ILE A 81 13.97 1.55 -2.89
N LEU A 82 12.98 1.71 -1.99
CA LEU A 82 12.24 2.96 -1.89
C LEU A 82 13.21 4.05 -1.40
N PRO A 83 13.55 5.07 -2.24
CA PRO A 83 14.40 6.16 -1.82
C PRO A 83 13.71 6.83 -0.64
N GLU A 84 14.36 6.83 0.52
CA GLU A 84 13.84 7.37 1.76
C GLU A 84 13.14 8.71 1.51
N THR A 85 11.82 8.72 1.63
CA THR A 85 10.94 9.88 1.49
C THR A 85 11.07 10.85 2.69
N ALA A 86 12.20 10.83 3.38
CA ALA A 86 12.44 11.57 4.62
C ALA A 86 12.94 13.02 4.40
N ASN A 87 13.16 13.47 3.15
CA ASN A 87 13.72 14.80 2.92
C ASN A 87 13.16 15.57 1.72
N ARG A 88 11.87 15.43 1.43
CA ARG A 88 11.14 16.49 0.72
C ARG A 88 10.01 16.98 1.61
N LYS A 89 10.06 18.26 1.98
CA LYS A 89 8.87 19.00 2.42
C LYS A 89 7.78 18.70 1.39
N LEU A 90 6.75 17.98 1.79
CA LEU A 90 5.51 17.98 1.04
C LEU A 90 5.05 19.43 1.07
N THR A 91 5.21 20.13 -0.05
CA THR A 91 4.53 21.40 -0.30
C THR A 91 3.05 21.09 -0.09
N GLN A 92 2.58 21.38 1.12
CA GLN A 92 1.18 21.42 1.45
C GLN A 92 0.62 22.58 0.63
N ASN A 93 0.26 22.33 -0.63
CA ASN A 93 -0.57 23.18 -1.47
C ASN A 93 -0.80 22.44 -2.79
N GLU A 94 -1.97 21.82 -2.91
CA GLU A 94 -2.68 21.67 -4.20
C GLU A 94 -3.16 23.05 -4.74
N ASN A 95 -2.55 24.15 -4.32
CA ASN A 95 -2.91 25.54 -4.64
C ASN A 95 -1.99 26.20 -5.68
N GLU A 96 -1.25 25.43 -6.47
CA GLU A 96 -0.54 25.99 -7.64
C GLU A 96 -0.69 25.08 -8.86
N VAL A 97 -1.93 24.78 -9.25
CA VAL A 97 -2.47 25.23 -10.55
C VAL A 97 -3.99 25.29 -10.38
N ILE A 98 -4.52 26.51 -10.39
CA ILE A 98 -5.93 26.74 -10.70
C ILE A 98 -6.09 26.37 -12.18
N GLU A 99 -6.38 25.11 -12.49
CA GLU A 99 -7.08 24.81 -13.73
C GLU A 99 -8.56 24.66 -13.39
N PRO A 100 -9.42 25.59 -13.82
CA PRO A 100 -10.85 25.47 -13.60
C PRO A 100 -11.33 24.15 -14.23
N LYS A 101 -12.13 23.42 -13.47
CA LYS A 101 -12.76 22.17 -13.89
C LYS A 101 -13.72 22.44 -15.06
N THR A 102 -13.21 22.46 -16.29
CA THR A 102 -14.06 22.53 -17.48
C THR A 102 -14.78 21.19 -17.66
N ARG A 103 -16.12 21.23 -17.68
CA ARG A 103 -16.93 20.08 -18.07
C ARG A 103 -16.87 19.95 -19.59
N SER A 104 -16.01 19.07 -20.10
CA SER A 104 -16.06 18.66 -21.50
C SER A 104 -17.28 17.76 -21.72
N HIS A 105 -18.33 18.31 -22.33
CA HIS A 105 -19.38 17.53 -22.97
C HIS A 105 -19.02 17.38 -24.45
N THR A 106 -18.64 16.16 -24.87
CA THR A 106 -18.52 15.81 -26.29
C THR A 106 -19.91 15.55 -26.85
N ASN A 107 -20.33 16.36 -27.83
CA ASN A 107 -21.52 16.11 -28.64
C ASN A 107 -21.15 15.14 -29.79
N GLU A 108 -22.12 14.33 -30.24
CA GLU A 108 -22.06 13.37 -31.34
C GLU A 108 -21.62 13.92 -32.71
N ASN A 109 -21.45 15.24 -32.86
CA ASN A 109 -20.87 15.90 -34.04
C ASN A 109 -19.40 16.35 -33.89
N GLY A 110 -18.70 15.94 -32.82
CA GLY A 110 -17.24 16.05 -32.73
C GLY A 110 -16.67 17.44 -32.42
N SER A 111 -17.48 18.42 -32.03
CA SER A 111 -17.01 19.72 -31.55
C SER A 111 -17.06 19.82 -30.02
N VAL A 112 -15.91 20.06 -29.38
CA VAL A 112 -15.77 20.26 -27.93
C VAL A 112 -16.08 21.72 -27.60
N ILE A 113 -17.12 21.97 -26.79
CA ILE A 113 -17.45 23.29 -26.24
C ILE A 113 -17.06 23.33 -24.76
N GLU A 114 -16.16 24.25 -24.42
CA GLU A 114 -15.67 24.49 -23.06
C GLU A 114 -16.42 25.68 -22.45
N GLU A 115 -17.38 25.45 -21.56
CA GLU A 115 -18.04 26.50 -20.77
C GLU A 115 -17.44 26.59 -19.36
N PRO A 116 -17.02 27.79 -18.89
CA PRO A 116 -16.58 27.98 -17.51
C PRO A 116 -17.79 27.99 -16.56
N ILE A 117 -17.73 27.14 -15.53
CA ILE A 117 -18.72 27.11 -14.44
C ILE A 117 -18.39 28.24 -13.45
N ILE A 118 -19.21 29.29 -13.43
CA ILE A 118 -19.25 30.32 -12.38
C ILE A 118 -19.63 29.74 -11.02
#